data_AF-A0AAV3RB03-F1
#
_entry.id   AF-A0AAV3RB03-F1
#
_cell.length_a   1.000
_cell.length_b   1.000
_cell.length_c   1.000
_cell.angle_alpha   90.00
_cell.angle_beta   90.00
_cell.angle_gamma   90.00
#
_symmetry.space_group_name_H-M   'P 1'
#
loop_
_entity.id
_entity.type
_entity.pdbx_description
1 polymer ?
#
loop_
_entity_poly.entity_id
_entity_poly.type
_entity_poly.pdbx_seq_one_letter_code
_entity_poly.pdbx_strand_id
1 'polypeptide(L)'
;MTPEAYDRIVTAELPNKQDPYLYGLVVKHMMHGPCGQLNSENVCMKDGKCKNHYPKNYANYTSHGTGSYPIYQRRNDGKVAKVRGHMLDNRWVIPYNASLLVEFDCHINVEICCDIRVVKYLYKYIHKGHDKVSFLIAPDNSGSNIDEISDFQNARWVSPVEATWRIYGFPLSGMFPSVL
;
A
#
# COMPACT_ATOMS: atom_id res chain seq x y z
N MET A 1 -17.38 9.99 10.61
CA MET A 1 -16.26 10.93 10.84
C MET A 1 -16.39 12.07 9.86
N THR A 2 -16.03 13.29 10.26
CA THR A 2 -15.95 14.43 9.34
C THR A 2 -14.59 14.42 8.61
N PRO A 3 -14.46 15.07 7.45
CA PRO A 3 -13.18 15.18 6.75
C PRO A 3 -12.03 15.73 7.61
N GLU A 4 -12.31 16.68 8.50
CA GLU A 4 -11.32 17.29 9.39
C GLU A 4 -10.80 16.29 10.44
N ALA A 5 -11.59 15.27 10.78
CA ALA A 5 -11.15 14.20 11.65
C ALA A 5 -10.15 13.26 10.95
N TYR A 6 -10.18 13.17 9.60
CA TYR A 6 -9.19 12.40 8.83
C TYR A 6 -7.81 13.03 8.90
N ASP A 7 -7.74 14.36 8.82
CA ASP A 7 -6.48 15.10 8.83
C ASP A 7 -5.69 14.95 10.14
N ARG A 8 -6.36 14.53 11.22
CA ARG A 8 -5.71 14.19 12.50
C ARG A 8 -5.03 12.82 12.49
N ILE A 9 -5.38 11.96 11.55
CA ILE A 9 -4.92 10.57 11.47
C ILE A 9 -4.00 10.38 10.26
N VAL A 10 -4.38 10.92 9.11
CA VAL A 10 -3.67 10.77 7.84
C VAL A 10 -3.35 12.14 7.28
N THR A 11 -2.11 12.31 6.83
CA THR A 11 -1.68 13.48 6.09
C THR A 11 -1.09 13.07 4.75
N ALA A 12 -1.15 13.97 3.78
CA ALA A 12 -0.61 13.76 2.44
C ALA A 12 0.22 14.96 1.97
N GLU A 13 0.85 15.66 2.91
CA GLU A 13 1.69 16.83 2.69
C GLU A 13 3.11 16.60 3.21
N LEU A 14 4.09 17.35 2.67
CA LEU A 14 5.42 17.40 3.24
C LEU A 14 5.36 18.07 4.63
N PRO A 15 5.93 17.42 5.67
CA PRO A 15 5.97 18.01 6.99
C PRO A 15 6.87 19.25 7.00
N ASN A 16 6.77 20.01 8.08
CA ASN A 16 7.62 21.18 8.24
C ASN A 16 9.08 20.75 8.49
N LYS A 17 10.04 21.47 7.89
CA LYS A 17 11.48 21.25 8.09
C LYS A 17 11.96 21.49 9.53
N GLN A 18 11.14 22.11 10.39
CA GLN A 18 11.42 22.18 11.83
C GLN A 18 11.35 20.81 12.54
N ASP A 19 10.68 19.82 11.95
CA ASP A 19 10.79 18.41 12.35
C ASP A 19 11.64 17.66 11.30
N PRO A 20 12.97 17.73 11.40
CA PRO A 20 13.87 17.15 10.41
C PRO A 20 13.79 15.62 10.38
N TYR A 21 13.41 14.99 11.50
CA TYR A 21 13.30 13.55 11.60
C TYR A 21 12.11 13.03 10.79
N LEU A 22 10.91 13.55 11.06
CA LEU A 22 9.72 13.18 10.28
C LEU A 22 9.88 13.58 8.81
N TYR A 23 10.45 14.75 8.54
CA TYR A 23 10.74 15.19 7.16
C TYR A 23 11.64 14.19 6.42
N GLY A 24 12.71 13.74 7.06
CA GLY A 24 13.60 12.72 6.49
C GLY A 24 12.85 11.43 6.17
N LEU A 25 12.01 10.94 7.10
CA LEU A 25 11.21 9.72 6.88
C LEU A 25 10.20 9.87 5.75
N VAL A 26 9.51 11.01 5.66
CA VAL A 26 8.54 11.28 4.60
C VAL A 26 9.23 11.33 3.24
N VAL A 27 10.35 12.04 3.13
CA VAL A 27 11.11 12.11 1.87
C VAL A 27 11.67 10.74 1.47
N LYS A 28 12.14 9.95 2.44
CA LYS A 28 12.69 8.61 2.23
C LYS A 28 11.64 7.60 1.80
N HIS A 29 10.48 7.58 2.45
CA HIS A 29 9.51 6.49 2.32
C HIS A 29 8.17 6.88 1.70
N MET A 30 7.71 8.12 1.94
CA MET A 30 6.35 8.54 1.60
C MET A 30 6.30 9.40 0.33
N MET A 31 7.38 9.49 -0.44
CA MET A 31 7.34 10.16 -1.74
C MET A 31 7.09 9.13 -2.83
N HIS A 32 6.00 9.29 -3.57
CA HIS A 32 5.84 8.57 -4.82
C HIS A 32 6.98 8.95 -5.75
N GLY A 33 7.69 7.95 -6.26
CA GLY A 33 8.82 8.19 -7.15
C GLY A 33 8.38 8.95 -8.41
N PRO A 34 9.28 9.73 -9.03
CA PRO A 34 9.01 10.39 -10.30
C PRO A 34 8.46 9.39 -11.31
N CYS A 35 7.36 9.75 -11.96
CA CYS A 35 6.70 8.93 -12.97
C CYS A 35 6.02 9.84 -14.02
N GLY A 36 5.39 9.23 -15.02
CA GLY A 36 4.73 9.98 -16.08
C GLY A 36 5.76 10.70 -16.94
N GLN A 37 5.58 12.00 -17.12
CA GLN A 37 6.50 12.82 -17.91
C GLN A 37 7.91 12.90 -17.30
N LEU A 38 8.03 12.74 -15.97
CA LEU A 38 9.33 12.76 -15.30
C LEU A 38 10.09 11.44 -15.43
N ASN A 39 9.38 10.32 -15.60
CA ASN A 39 9.96 9.00 -15.83
C ASN A 39 8.88 8.03 -16.33
N SER A 40 8.95 7.68 -17.61
CA SER A 40 8.02 6.75 -18.26
C SER A 40 8.29 5.27 -17.96
N GLU A 41 9.48 4.94 -17.43
CA GLU A 41 9.93 3.57 -17.18
C GLU A 41 9.66 3.09 -15.75
N ASN A 42 9.09 3.94 -14.89
CA ASN A 42 8.79 3.57 -13.51
C ASN A 42 7.73 2.44 -13.46
N VAL A 43 7.88 1.48 -12.54
CA VAL A 43 7.00 0.31 -12.34
C VAL A 43 5.52 0.63 -12.06
N CYS A 44 5.20 1.90 -11.76
CA CYS A 44 3.83 2.37 -11.63
C CYS A 44 3.17 2.72 -12.97
N MET A 45 3.95 2.88 -14.04
CA MET A 45 3.46 3.25 -15.35
C MET A 45 2.74 2.08 -16.02
N LYS A 46 1.56 2.37 -16.57
CA LYS A 46 0.74 1.44 -17.34
C LYS A 46 -0.02 2.25 -18.40
N ASP A 47 0.04 1.82 -19.66
CA ASP A 47 -0.64 2.48 -20.78
C ASP A 47 -0.34 3.99 -20.86
N GLY A 48 0.92 4.36 -20.62
CA GLY A 48 1.40 5.75 -20.64
C GLY A 48 0.97 6.62 -19.44
N LYS A 49 0.28 6.06 -18.44
CA LYS A 49 -0.17 6.79 -17.23
C LYS A 49 0.27 6.08 -15.96
N CYS A 50 0.41 6.83 -14.86
CA CYS A 50 0.65 6.22 -13.56
C CYS A 50 -0.63 5.50 -13.08
N LYS A 51 -0.53 4.21 -12.78
CA LYS A 51 -1.66 3.39 -12.26
C LYS A 51 -2.23 3.93 -10.95
N ASN A 52 -1.42 4.68 -10.19
CA ASN A 52 -1.80 5.32 -8.93
C ASN A 52 -2.21 6.79 -9.12
N HIS A 53 -2.24 7.28 -10.36
CA HIS A 53 -2.69 8.63 -10.72
C HIS A 53 -1.83 9.75 -10.10
N TYR A 54 -0.50 9.55 -10.07
CA TYR A 54 0.44 10.60 -9.68
C TYR A 54 0.93 11.41 -10.88
N PRO A 55 1.19 12.73 -10.71
CA PRO A 55 0.92 13.51 -9.51
C PRO A 55 -0.58 13.67 -9.21
N LYS A 56 -0.96 13.71 -7.92
CA LYS A 56 -2.33 14.01 -7.51
C LYS A 56 -2.67 15.48 -7.77
N ASN A 57 -3.96 15.82 -7.77
CA ASN A 57 -4.37 17.23 -7.77
C ASN A 57 -4.11 17.87 -6.40
N TYR A 58 -3.89 19.18 -6.40
CA TYR A 58 -3.94 19.94 -5.16
C TYR A 58 -5.37 19.97 -4.59
N ALA A 59 -5.46 20.03 -3.27
CA ALA A 59 -6.70 20.12 -2.53
C ALA A 59 -6.46 20.96 -1.26
N ASN A 60 -7.20 22.07 -1.11
CA ASN A 60 -7.03 22.96 0.04
C ASN A 60 -7.58 22.37 1.34
N TYR A 61 -8.50 21.41 1.25
CA TYR A 61 -9.12 20.72 2.38
C TYR A 61 -9.42 19.28 1.99
N THR A 62 -9.45 18.40 2.98
CA THR A 62 -9.88 17.02 2.77
C THR A 62 -11.38 16.99 2.46
N SER A 63 -11.78 16.19 1.48
CA SER A 63 -13.18 16.02 1.10
C SER A 63 -13.53 14.56 0.84
N HIS A 64 -14.83 14.24 0.91
CA HIS A 64 -15.30 12.91 0.55
C HIS A 64 -15.15 12.72 -0.96
N GLY A 65 -14.40 11.69 -1.37
CA GLY A 65 -14.36 11.28 -2.77
C GLY A 65 -15.69 10.68 -3.19
N THR A 66 -16.23 11.10 -4.33
CA THR A 66 -17.42 10.47 -4.93
C THR A 66 -17.11 9.00 -5.22
N GLY A 67 -17.74 8.09 -4.46
CA GLY A 67 -17.57 6.65 -4.65
C GLY A 67 -16.19 6.07 -4.35
N SER A 68 -15.24 6.85 -3.82
CA SER A 68 -13.81 6.49 -3.68
C SER A 68 -13.23 6.83 -2.30
N TYR A 69 -11.91 6.65 -2.11
CA TYR A 69 -11.20 7.11 -0.92
C TYR A 69 -11.33 8.63 -0.74
N PRO A 70 -11.17 9.18 0.47
CA PRO A 70 -11.12 10.61 0.67
C PRO A 70 -10.07 11.28 -0.23
N ILE A 71 -10.39 12.47 -0.71
CA ILE A 71 -9.41 13.34 -1.36
C ILE A 71 -8.72 14.08 -0.23
N TYR A 72 -7.51 13.66 0.14
CA TYR A 72 -6.75 14.32 1.21
C TYR A 72 -6.28 15.72 0.81
N GLN A 73 -6.19 16.59 1.81
CA GLN A 73 -5.55 17.89 1.71
C GLN A 73 -4.11 17.75 1.16
N ARG A 74 -3.85 18.52 0.11
CA ARG A 74 -2.56 18.69 -0.57
C ARG A 74 -2.49 20.15 -0.99
N ARG A 75 -2.03 21.03 -0.11
CA ARG A 75 -1.95 22.46 -0.40
C ARG A 75 -0.79 22.76 -1.33
N ASN A 76 -0.99 23.78 -2.16
CA ASN A 76 0.09 24.38 -2.92
C ASN A 76 0.79 25.43 -2.06
N ASP A 77 1.60 24.98 -1.10
CA ASP A 77 2.30 25.82 -0.12
C ASP A 77 3.76 26.11 -0.51
N GLY A 78 4.16 25.76 -1.73
CA GLY A 78 5.51 25.95 -2.26
C GLY A 78 6.56 24.98 -1.70
N LYS A 79 6.19 24.05 -0.80
CA LYS A 79 7.13 23.04 -0.30
C LYS A 79 7.47 22.03 -1.39
N VAL A 80 8.76 21.73 -1.47
CA VAL A 80 9.32 20.74 -2.40
C VAL A 80 10.43 19.94 -1.72
N ALA A 81 10.60 18.70 -2.15
CA ALA A 81 11.68 17.80 -1.74
C ALA A 81 12.38 17.21 -2.97
N LYS A 82 13.70 17.04 -2.89
CA LYS A 82 14.48 16.41 -3.97
C LYS A 82 14.41 14.89 -3.84
N VAL A 83 13.77 14.22 -4.80
CA VAL A 83 13.61 12.76 -4.84
C VAL A 83 14.11 12.26 -6.19
N ARG A 84 15.13 11.38 -6.16
CA ARG A 84 15.74 10.79 -7.37
C ARG A 84 16.10 11.83 -8.45
N GLY A 85 16.61 12.99 -8.05
CA GLY A 85 17.01 14.07 -8.95
C GLY A 85 15.92 15.08 -9.32
N HIS A 86 14.66 14.83 -8.96
CA HIS A 86 13.53 15.71 -9.29
C HIS A 86 13.01 16.45 -8.05
N MET A 87 12.55 17.69 -8.23
CA MET A 87 11.88 18.46 -7.19
C MET A 87 10.38 18.11 -7.19
N LEU A 88 9.92 17.45 -6.15
CA LEU A 88 8.54 16.98 -6.01
C LEU A 88 7.82 17.72 -4.87
N ASP A 89 6.59 18.15 -5.12
CA ASP A 89 5.73 18.86 -4.17
C ASP A 89 4.71 17.92 -3.49
N ASN A 90 3.77 18.51 -2.72
CA ASN A 90 2.73 17.78 -1.99
C ASN A 90 1.84 16.87 -2.87
N ARG A 91 1.82 17.02 -4.20
CA ARG A 91 1.07 16.14 -5.10
C ARG A 91 1.67 14.73 -5.21
N TRP A 92 2.90 14.56 -4.76
CA TRP A 92 3.66 13.31 -4.83
C TRP A 92 3.72 12.55 -3.51
N VAL A 93 3.27 13.16 -2.42
CA VAL A 93 3.28 12.52 -1.09
C VAL A 93 2.25 11.40 -1.04
N ILE A 94 2.63 10.24 -0.56
CA ILE A 94 1.75 9.09 -0.31
C ILE A 94 1.08 9.33 1.06
N PRO A 95 -0.24 9.15 1.20
CA PRO A 95 -0.94 9.36 2.47
C PRO A 95 -0.33 8.51 3.61
N TYR A 96 -0.03 9.15 4.74
CA TYR A 96 0.67 8.52 5.85
C TYR A 96 0.16 9.00 7.22
N ASN A 97 0.36 8.17 8.23
CA ASN A 97 0.23 8.56 9.63
C ASN A 97 1.63 8.79 10.21
N ALA A 98 1.87 9.95 10.82
CA ALA A 98 3.20 10.32 11.33
C ALA A 98 3.72 9.35 12.40
N SER A 99 2.87 8.94 13.35
CA SER A 99 3.26 8.04 14.44
C SER A 99 3.64 6.65 13.90
N LEU A 100 2.85 6.08 12.99
CA LEU A 100 3.16 4.79 12.37
C LEU A 100 4.43 4.86 11.52
N LEU A 101 4.64 5.95 10.78
CA LEU A 101 5.85 6.13 9.99
C LEU A 101 7.11 6.21 10.87
N VAL A 102 7.02 6.92 11.99
CA VAL A 102 8.11 7.03 12.97
C VAL A 102 8.41 5.70 13.64
N GLU A 103 7.37 4.96 14.05
CA GLU A 103 7.51 3.67 14.74
C GLU A 103 8.16 2.61 13.85
N PHE A 104 7.75 2.54 12.57
CA PHE A 104 8.13 1.44 11.68
C PHE A 104 9.26 1.77 10.69
N ASP A 105 9.66 3.03 10.50
CA ASP A 105 10.70 3.50 9.55
C ASP A 105 10.66 2.76 8.19
N CYS A 106 9.46 2.62 7.61
CA CYS A 106 9.28 1.96 6.33
C CYS A 106 8.14 2.55 5.50
N HIS A 107 7.98 2.05 4.27
CA HIS A 107 6.92 2.49 3.39
C HIS A 107 5.55 1.93 3.84
N ILE A 108 4.70 2.80 4.40
CA ILE A 108 3.34 2.49 4.85
C ILE A 108 2.35 3.46 4.19
N ASN A 109 1.44 2.94 3.38
CA ASN A 109 0.31 3.72 2.84
C ASN A 109 -0.89 3.58 3.79
N VAL A 110 -1.33 4.69 4.38
CA VAL A 110 -2.47 4.71 5.32
C VAL A 110 -3.65 5.40 4.65
N GLU A 111 -4.77 4.69 4.57
CA GLU A 111 -5.99 5.18 3.91
C GLU A 111 -7.18 5.12 4.88
N ILE A 112 -7.93 6.22 4.98
CA ILE A 112 -9.20 6.25 5.69
C ILE A 112 -10.28 5.62 4.80
N CYS A 113 -10.95 4.61 5.35
CA CYS A 113 -12.11 3.98 4.73
C CYS A 113 -13.34 4.22 5.63
N CYS A 114 -14.34 4.95 5.13
CA CYS A 114 -15.42 5.52 5.95
C CYS A 114 -16.83 5.38 5.34
N ASP A 115 -17.09 4.32 4.58
CA ASP A 115 -18.37 4.08 3.87
C ASP A 115 -18.67 2.56 3.82
N ILE A 116 -19.79 2.13 3.25
CA ILE A 116 -20.15 0.71 2.98
C ILE A 116 -19.06 -0.04 2.20
N ARG A 117 -18.13 0.69 1.57
CA ARG A 117 -16.90 0.15 0.98
C ARG A 117 -15.96 -0.47 2.00
N VAL A 118 -15.99 -0.11 3.29
CA VAL A 118 -15.26 -0.81 4.36
C VAL A 118 -15.65 -2.28 4.38
N VAL A 119 -16.95 -2.57 4.26
CA VAL A 119 -17.46 -3.94 4.21
C VAL A 119 -16.89 -4.65 2.99
N LYS A 120 -17.00 -4.06 1.79
CA LYS A 120 -16.41 -4.64 0.56
C LYS A 120 -14.90 -4.84 0.67
N TYR A 121 -14.18 -3.88 1.25
CA TYR A 121 -12.75 -3.93 1.43
C TYR A 121 -12.37 -5.06 2.39
N LEU A 122 -12.98 -5.11 3.57
CA LEU A 122 -12.77 -6.17 4.55
C LEU A 122 -13.06 -7.55 3.96
N TYR A 123 -14.23 -7.72 3.32
CA TYR A 123 -14.59 -8.96 2.65
C TYR A 123 -13.60 -9.33 1.54
N LYS A 124 -13.15 -8.36 0.72
CA LYS A 124 -12.12 -8.60 -0.30
C LYS A 124 -10.86 -9.19 0.32
N TYR A 125 -10.35 -8.67 1.43
CA TYR A 125 -9.11 -9.19 2.04
C TYR A 125 -9.31 -10.48 2.81
N ILE A 126 -10.47 -10.69 3.44
CA ILE A 126 -10.82 -11.98 4.04
C ILE A 126 -10.91 -13.08 2.96
N HIS A 127 -11.50 -12.77 1.80
CA HIS A 127 -11.79 -13.75 0.75
C HIS A 127 -10.79 -13.74 -0.41
N LYS A 128 -9.75 -12.88 -0.40
CA LYS A 128 -8.70 -12.86 -1.44
C LYS A 128 -7.96 -14.20 -1.53
N GLY A 129 -8.04 -15.01 -0.47
CA GLY A 129 -7.27 -16.23 -0.32
C GLY A 129 -5.82 -15.91 0.02
N HIS A 130 -5.06 -16.97 0.28
CA HIS A 130 -3.65 -16.84 0.62
C HIS A 130 -2.81 -16.71 -0.64
N ASP A 131 -1.70 -15.98 -0.55
CA ASP A 131 -0.71 -15.98 -1.61
C ASP A 131 -0.21 -17.42 -1.78
N LYS A 132 -0.19 -17.89 -3.04
CA LYS A 132 0.24 -19.24 -3.40
C LYS A 132 1.42 -19.13 -4.36
N VAL A 133 2.37 -20.04 -4.21
CA VAL A 133 3.50 -20.20 -5.12
C VAL A 133 3.42 -21.60 -5.70
N SER A 134 3.48 -21.67 -7.03
CA SER A 134 3.65 -22.93 -7.77
C SER A 134 5.14 -23.15 -8.01
N PHE A 135 5.67 -24.33 -7.70
CA PHE A 135 7.05 -24.68 -8.02
C PHE A 135 7.14 -26.08 -8.63
N LEU A 136 8.13 -26.24 -9.51
CA LEU A 136 8.44 -27.49 -10.18
C LEU A 136 9.24 -28.40 -9.23
N ILE A 137 8.82 -29.66 -9.07
CA ILE A 137 9.51 -30.62 -8.20
C ILE A 137 10.55 -31.46 -8.95
N ALA A 138 10.34 -31.75 -10.24
CA ALA A 138 11.22 -32.59 -11.04
C ALA A 138 11.68 -31.86 -12.33
N PRO A 139 13.00 -31.72 -12.59
CA PRO A 139 13.48 -31.05 -13.81
C PRO A 139 13.48 -31.90 -15.09
N ASP A 140 13.22 -33.20 -15.04
CA ASP A 140 13.50 -34.08 -16.18
C ASP A 140 12.41 -35.14 -16.38
N ASN A 141 11.57 -34.96 -17.40
CA ASN A 141 10.89 -36.05 -18.08
C ASN A 141 11.23 -35.96 -19.57
N SER A 142 12.38 -36.54 -19.93
CA SER A 142 12.84 -36.78 -21.29
C SER A 142 12.02 -37.87 -21.99
N GLY A 143 10.69 -37.72 -22.04
CA GLY A 143 9.81 -38.70 -22.66
C GLY A 143 8.32 -38.37 -22.57
N SER A 144 7.82 -37.60 -23.54
CA SER A 144 6.45 -37.54 -24.10
C SER A 144 5.18 -37.53 -23.22
N ASN A 145 5.26 -37.52 -21.89
CA ASN A 145 4.08 -37.43 -21.03
C ASN A 145 4.32 -36.37 -19.93
N ILE A 146 3.78 -35.17 -20.15
CA ILE A 146 3.79 -34.09 -19.17
C ILE A 146 2.60 -34.34 -18.23
N ASP A 147 2.87 -34.61 -16.96
CA ASP A 147 1.84 -34.72 -15.92
C ASP A 147 1.95 -33.52 -15.00
N GLU A 148 1.15 -32.50 -15.29
CA GLU A 148 1.11 -31.23 -14.54
C GLU A 148 0.88 -31.42 -13.03
N ILE A 149 0.16 -32.48 -12.61
CA ILE A 149 -0.13 -32.75 -11.19
C ILE A 149 1.12 -33.29 -10.47
N SER A 150 1.90 -34.12 -11.17
CA SER A 150 3.15 -34.65 -10.63
C SER A 150 4.30 -33.62 -10.70
N ASP A 151 4.30 -32.79 -11.73
CA ASP A 151 5.40 -31.88 -12.04
C ASP A 151 5.33 -30.60 -11.17
N PHE A 152 4.13 -30.10 -10.87
CA PHE A 152 3.93 -28.84 -10.17
C PHE A 152 3.22 -29.02 -8.82
N GLN A 153 3.78 -28.41 -7.78
CA GLN A 153 3.10 -28.29 -6.49
C GLN A 153 2.76 -26.84 -6.17
N ASN A 154 1.56 -26.65 -5.62
CA ASN A 154 1.07 -25.37 -5.14
C ASN A 154 1.24 -25.30 -3.63
N ALA A 155 2.17 -24.48 -3.14
CA ALA A 155 2.29 -24.17 -1.73
C ALA A 155 1.63 -22.83 -1.41
N ARG A 156 1.07 -22.75 -0.20
CA ARG A 156 0.68 -21.48 0.40
C ARG A 156 1.92 -20.79 0.97
N TRP A 157 2.11 -19.53 0.61
CA TRP A 157 3.09 -18.68 1.27
C TRP A 157 2.64 -18.38 2.71
N VAL A 158 3.56 -18.55 3.66
CA VAL A 158 3.35 -18.23 5.07
C VAL A 158 4.32 -17.11 5.43
N SER A 159 3.80 -15.94 5.77
CA SER A 159 4.65 -14.80 6.17
C SER A 159 5.39 -15.10 7.49
N PRO A 160 6.54 -14.45 7.78
CA PRO A 160 7.27 -14.67 9.03
C PRO A 160 6.41 -14.49 10.30
N VAL A 161 5.50 -13.51 10.29
CA VAL A 161 4.57 -13.26 11.40
C VAL A 161 3.57 -14.40 11.56
N GLU A 162 3.01 -14.90 10.46
CA GLU A 162 2.09 -16.02 10.46
C GLU A 162 2.78 -17.34 10.88
N ALA A 163 4.01 -17.58 10.41
CA ALA A 163 4.81 -18.73 10.80
C ALA A 163 5.10 -18.71 12.29
N THR A 164 5.50 -17.56 12.83
CA THR A 164 5.72 -17.34 14.26
C THR A 164 4.45 -17.68 15.06
N TRP A 165 3.30 -17.16 14.62
CA TRP A 165 2.01 -17.41 15.29
C TRP A 165 1.66 -18.90 15.34
N ARG A 166 1.94 -19.62 14.25
CA ARG A 166 1.72 -21.08 14.15
C ARG A 166 2.71 -21.88 14.99
N ILE A 167 4.00 -21.53 14.95
CA ILE A 167 5.06 -22.20 15.72
C ILE A 167 4.78 -22.10 17.22
N TYR A 168 4.34 -20.93 17.68
CA TYR A 168 3.99 -20.71 19.09
C TYR A 168 2.56 -21.15 19.44
N GLY A 169 1.79 -21.68 18.49
CA GLY A 169 0.44 -22.21 18.73
C GLY A 169 -0.58 -21.17 19.19
N PHE A 170 -0.38 -19.89 18.87
CA PHE A 170 -1.34 -18.85 19.26
C PHE A 170 -2.66 -19.01 18.47
N PRO A 171 -3.81 -18.76 19.11
CA PRO A 171 -5.09 -18.79 18.41
C PRO A 171 -5.10 -17.76 17.27
N LEU A 172 -5.38 -18.23 16.05
CA LEU A 172 -5.41 -17.40 14.84
C LEU A 172 -6.78 -16.75 14.61
N SER A 173 -7.85 -17.51 14.83
CA SER A 173 -9.24 -17.05 14.69
C SER A 173 -10.18 -18.02 15.39
N GLY A 174 -11.23 -17.51 16.02
CA GLY A 174 -12.39 -18.27 16.46
C GLY A 174 -13.65 -17.70 15.82
N MET A 175 -14.53 -18.56 15.32
CA MET A 175 -15.87 -18.16 14.86
C MET A 175 -16.88 -18.59 15.92
N PHE A 176 -17.73 -17.65 16.35
CA PHE A 176 -18.84 -17.95 17.25
C PHE A 176 -20.14 -17.36 16.67
N PRO A 177 -21.21 -18.15 16.52
CA PRO A 177 -21.28 -19.60 16.76
C PRO A 177 -20.44 -20.39 15.75
N SER A 178 -19.98 -21.58 16.14
CA SER A 178 -19.38 -22.52 15.20
C SER A 178 -20.42 -22.85 14.13
N VAL A 179 -20.09 -22.61 12.86
CA VAL A 179 -20.94 -23.05 11.75
C VAL A 179 -20.97 -24.58 11.81
N LEU A 180 -22.17 -25.13 12.01
CA LEU A 180 -22.44 -26.58 11.99
C LEU A 180 -22.21 -27.15 10.60
#